data_AF-A0AAV1K5T1-F1
#
_entry.id   AF-A0AAV1K5T1-F1
#
_cell.length_a   1.000
_cell.length_b   1.000
_cell.length_c   1.000
_cell.angle_alpha   90.00
_cell.angle_beta   90.00
_cell.angle_gamma   90.00
#
_symmetry.space_group_name_H-M   'P 1'
#
loop_
_entity.id
_entity.type
_entity.pdbx_description
1 polymer ?
#
loop_
_entity_poly.entity_id
_entity_poly.type
_entity_poly.pdbx_seq_one_letter_code
_entity_poly.pdbx_strand_id
1 'polypeptide(L)'
;MNVSKRTAMTNEEVFILLDLVEANPIITSKSITASTNKLKEEAWTNLTKSFNASISSTPRSTDQLRFKWDNLKKMARKRSPDFMLSNLKVRRV
;
A
#
# COMPACT_ATOMS: atom_id res chain seq x y z
N MET A 1 23.33 12.63 -15.95
CA MET A 1 22.69 12.27 -14.65
C MET A 1 21.81 11.06 -14.89
N ASN A 2 22.08 9.96 -14.18
CA ASN A 2 21.47 8.65 -14.42
C ASN A 2 19.97 8.71 -14.05
N VAL A 3 19.10 8.68 -15.05
CA VAL A 3 17.65 8.56 -14.83
C VAL A 3 17.41 7.14 -14.36
N SER A 4 17.35 6.94 -13.04
CA SER A 4 17.00 5.65 -12.44
C SER A 4 15.73 5.14 -13.11
N LYS A 5 15.86 4.10 -13.95
CA LYS A 5 14.72 3.43 -14.58
C LYS A 5 13.74 3.09 -13.45
N ARG A 6 12.54 3.67 -13.48
CA ARG A 6 11.46 3.29 -12.57
C ARG A 6 11.05 1.87 -12.95
N THR A 7 11.73 0.88 -12.39
CA THR A 7 11.40 -0.54 -12.60
C THR A 7 10.01 -0.79 -12.05
N ALA A 8 9.09 -1.21 -12.91
CA ALA A 8 7.75 -1.60 -12.48
C ALA A 8 7.85 -2.75 -11.47
N MET A 9 6.93 -2.82 -10.51
CA MET A 9 6.82 -4.02 -9.67
C MET A 9 6.26 -5.18 -10.51
N THR A 10 6.89 -6.33 -10.41
CA THR A 10 6.39 -7.59 -11.00
C THR A 10 5.11 -8.04 -10.28
N ASN A 11 4.38 -8.98 -10.86
CA ASN A 11 3.18 -9.52 -10.21
C ASN A 11 3.52 -10.25 -8.90
N GLU A 12 4.63 -10.98 -8.86
CA GLU A 12 5.11 -11.66 -7.66
C GLU A 12 5.43 -10.65 -6.54
N GLU A 13 6.16 -9.58 -6.85
CA GLU A 13 6.39 -8.47 -5.91
C GLU A 13 5.07 -7.86 -5.43
N VAL A 14 4.06 -7.76 -6.31
CA VAL A 14 2.73 -7.26 -5.91
C VAL A 14 2.04 -8.21 -4.93
N PHE A 15 2.11 -9.53 -5.14
CA PHE A 15 1.52 -10.50 -4.20
C PHE A 15 2.17 -10.43 -2.82
N ILE A 16 3.51 -10.39 -2.76
CA ILE A 16 4.24 -10.22 -1.50
C ILE A 16 3.80 -8.93 -0.78
N LEU A 17 3.66 -7.82 -1.52
CA LEU A 17 3.18 -6.57 -0.93
C LEU A 17 1.76 -6.70 -0.35
N LEU A 18 0.86 -7.43 -1.03
CA LEU A 18 -0.50 -7.64 -0.55
C LEU A 18 -0.50 -8.47 0.75
N ASP A 19 0.23 -9.58 0.77
CA ASP A 19 0.32 -10.47 1.94
C ASP A 19 0.87 -9.72 3.17
N LEU A 20 1.92 -8.91 2.97
CA LEU A 20 2.48 -8.11 4.05
C LEU A 20 1.54 -7.00 4.55
N VAL A 21 0.76 -6.39 3.66
CA VAL A 21 -0.25 -5.39 4.07
C VAL A 21 -1.40 -6.05 4.83
N GLU A 22 -1.83 -7.23 4.40
CA GLU A 22 -2.86 -8.02 5.09
C GLU A 22 -2.42 -8.43 6.50
N ALA A 23 -1.15 -8.83 6.66
CA ALA A 23 -0.54 -9.13 7.95
C ALA A 23 -0.39 -7.89 8.87
N ASN A 24 -0.58 -6.67 8.36
CA ASN A 24 -0.44 -5.42 9.11
C ASN A 24 -1.74 -4.57 9.08
N PRO A 25 -2.80 -4.94 9.85
CA PRO A 25 -4.10 -4.25 9.83
C PRO A 25 -4.05 -2.74 10.14
N ILE A 26 -3.02 -2.30 10.86
CA ILE A 26 -2.81 -0.88 11.15
C ILE A 26 -2.63 -0.03 9.87
N ILE A 27 -2.08 -0.62 8.81
CA ILE A 27 -1.88 0.04 7.51
C ILE A 27 -3.21 0.33 6.81
N THR A 28 -4.19 -0.58 6.96
CA THR A 28 -5.52 -0.45 6.36
C THR A 28 -6.53 0.28 7.26
N SER A 29 -6.17 0.51 8.52
CA SER A 29 -6.99 1.24 9.48
C SER A 29 -7.39 2.64 8.97
N LYS A 30 -8.66 3.00 9.19
CA LYS A 30 -9.22 4.31 8.83
C LYS A 30 -8.90 5.41 9.86
N SER A 31 -8.28 5.08 10.99
CA SER A 31 -7.97 6.06 12.04
C SER A 31 -6.88 7.07 11.58
N ILE A 32 -7.04 8.33 11.99
CA ILE A 32 -6.20 9.48 11.57
C ILE A 32 -5.60 10.20 12.80
N THR A 33 -5.67 9.59 13.98
CA THR A 33 -5.04 10.16 15.18
C THR A 33 -3.51 10.21 15.02
N ALA A 34 -2.86 11.18 15.66
CA ALA A 34 -1.40 11.34 15.59
C ALA A 34 -0.65 10.06 15.99
N SER A 35 -1.14 9.37 17.04
CA SER A 35 -0.62 8.07 17.46
C SER A 35 -0.76 7.01 16.36
N THR A 36 -1.94 6.90 15.73
CA THR A 36 -2.14 5.94 14.63
C THR A 36 -1.33 6.26 13.39
N ASN A 37 -1.06 7.54 13.10
CA ASN A 37 -0.22 7.93 11.97
C ASN A 37 1.24 7.49 12.20
N LYS A 38 1.76 7.69 13.42
CA LYS A 38 3.09 7.21 13.81
C LYS A 38 3.19 5.69 13.73
N LEU A 39 2.18 4.96 14.22
CA LEU A 39 2.14 3.50 14.12
C LEU A 39 2.08 3.02 12.67
N LYS A 40 1.37 3.73 11.79
CA LYS A 40 1.36 3.43 10.34
C LYS A 40 2.74 3.65 9.72
N GLU A 41 3.44 4.72 10.08
CA GLU A 41 4.79 4.98 9.59
C GLU A 41 5.78 3.89 9.98
N GLU A 42 5.71 3.45 11.23
CA GLU A 42 6.51 2.34 11.74
C GLU A 42 6.15 1.02 11.05
N ALA A 43 4.85 0.71 10.91
CA ALA A 43 4.39 -0.48 10.20
C ALA A 43 4.86 -0.51 8.75
N TRP A 44 4.80 0.62 8.04
CA TRP A 44 5.35 0.73 6.69
C TRP A 44 6.86 0.51 6.65
N THR A 45 7.59 1.01 7.63
CA THR A 45 9.05 0.81 7.71
C THR A 45 9.41 -0.66 7.93
N ASN A 46 8.69 -1.33 8.83
CA ASN A 46 8.88 -2.77 9.10
C ASN A 46 8.43 -3.64 7.91
N LEU A 47 7.35 -3.25 7.24
CA LEU A 47 6.90 -3.89 6.01
C LEU A 47 7.96 -3.78 4.92
N THR A 48 8.56 -2.60 4.69
CA THR A 48 9.61 -2.42 3.68
C THR A 48 10.82 -3.31 3.97
N LYS A 49 11.23 -3.45 5.23
CA LYS A 49 12.33 -4.35 5.61
C LYS A 49 11.99 -5.81 5.28
N SER A 50 10.79 -6.25 5.64
CA SER A 50 10.31 -7.62 5.38
C SER A 50 10.20 -7.89 3.88
N PHE A 51 9.66 -6.92 3.13
CA PHE A 51 9.56 -6.98 1.67
C PHE A 51 10.94 -7.14 1.04
N ASN A 52 11.89 -6.26 1.36
CA ASN A 52 13.24 -6.30 0.80
C ASN A 52 14.02 -7.56 1.21
N ALA A 53 13.70 -8.19 2.35
CA ALA A 53 14.25 -9.48 2.74
C ALA A 53 13.65 -10.65 1.96
N SER A 54 12.41 -10.53 1.48
CA SER A 54 11.70 -11.57 0.73
C SER A 54 11.98 -11.58 -0.78
N ILE A 55 12.50 -10.48 -1.32
CA ILE A 55 12.81 -10.35 -2.75
C ILE A 55 14.31 -10.56 -3.01
N SER A 56 14.63 -11.15 -4.16
CA SER A 56 16.00 -11.23 -4.68
C SER A 56 16.33 -10.07 -5.65
N SER A 57 15.37 -9.17 -5.90
CA SER A 57 15.47 -8.05 -6.83
C SER A 57 16.03 -6.78 -6.15
N THR A 58 16.07 -5.66 -6.88
CA THR A 58 16.50 -4.38 -6.33
C THR A 58 15.59 -3.96 -5.16
N PRO A 59 16.18 -3.60 -4.00
CA PRO A 59 15.40 -3.12 -2.85
C PRO A 59 14.49 -1.94 -3.20
N ARG A 60 13.27 -1.97 -2.66
CA ARG A 60 12.28 -0.91 -2.83
C ARG A 60 12.31 0.04 -1.64
N SER A 61 12.04 1.32 -1.90
CA SER A 61 11.81 2.29 -0.84
C SER A 61 10.39 2.21 -0.30
N THR A 62 10.20 2.65 0.95
CA THR A 62 8.88 2.72 1.58
C THR A 62 7.88 3.52 0.74
N ASP A 63 8.32 4.63 0.14
CA ASP A 63 7.46 5.48 -0.70
C ASP A 63 7.02 4.76 -1.99
N GLN A 64 7.88 3.94 -2.59
CA GLN A 64 7.51 3.14 -3.76
C GLN A 64 6.43 2.11 -3.43
N LEU A 65 6.55 1.42 -2.28
CA LEU A 65 5.56 0.45 -1.82
C LEU A 65 4.23 1.13 -1.49
N ARG A 66 4.27 2.27 -0.77
CA ARG A 66 3.08 3.10 -0.48
C ARG A 66 2.38 3.55 -1.76
N PHE A 67 3.14 4.10 -2.70
CA PHE A 67 2.60 4.56 -3.98
C PHE A 67 1.95 3.41 -4.77
N LYS A 68 2.61 2.24 -4.81
CA LYS A 68 2.04 1.06 -5.47
C LYS A 68 0.75 0.61 -4.78
N TRP A 69 0.72 0.54 -3.46
CA TRP A 69 -0.47 0.20 -2.68
C TRP A 69 -1.64 1.17 -2.96
N ASP A 70 -1.38 2.47 -2.99
CA ASP A 70 -2.41 3.45 -3.33
C ASP A 70 -2.97 3.27 -4.74
N ASN A 71 -2.11 2.93 -5.71
CA ASN A 71 -2.55 2.60 -7.06
C ASN A 71 -3.35 1.29 -7.11
N LEU A 72 -2.97 0.26 -6.36
CA LEU A 72 -3.74 -0.99 -6.26
C LEU A 72 -5.13 -0.73 -5.69
N LYS A 73 -5.25 0.07 -4.63
CA LYS A 73 -6.55 0.50 -4.09
C LYS A 73 -7.38 1.27 -5.13
N LYS A 74 -6.77 2.18 -5.90
CA LYS A 74 -7.45 2.91 -6.99
C LYS A 74 -7.98 1.96 -8.07
N MET A 75 -7.15 0.99 -8.49
CA MET A 75 -7.53 0.01 -9.50
C MET A 75 -8.65 -0.92 -9.02
N ALA A 76 -8.60 -1.36 -7.77
CA ALA A 76 -9.67 -2.15 -7.14
C ALA A 76 -11.00 -1.38 -7.14
N ARG A 77 -10.97 -0.09 -6.75
CA ARG A 77 -12.17 0.78 -6.80
C ARG A 77 -12.71 0.95 -8.21
N LYS A 78 -11.86 1.06 -9.23
CA LYS A 78 -12.30 1.19 -10.63
C LYS A 78 -12.97 -0.08 -11.16
N ARG A 79 -12.53 -1.26 -10.69
CA ARG A 79 -13.08 -2.56 -11.08
C ARG A 79 -14.35 -2.94 -10.31
N SER A 80 -14.58 -2.36 -9.13
CA SER A 80 -15.80 -2.58 -8.33
C SER A 80 -16.57 -1.26 -8.15
N PRO A 81 -17.22 -0.76 -9.21
CA PRO A 81 -18.01 0.48 -9.16
C PRO A 81 -19.19 0.40 -8.17
N ASP A 82 -19.70 -0.79 -7.86
CA ASP A 82 -20.80 -0.98 -6.90
C ASP A 82 -20.48 -0.50 -5.47
N PHE A 83 -19.21 -0.50 -5.06
CA PHE A 83 -18.80 -0.01 -3.75
C PHE A 83 -18.83 1.53 -3.63
N MET A 84 -18.87 2.26 -4.76
CA MET A 84 -18.97 3.73 -4.75
C MET A 84 -20.38 4.21 -4.43
N LEU A 85 -21.42 3.53 -4.93
CA LEU A 85 -22.82 3.92 -4.70
C LEU A 85 -23.26 3.71 -3.23
N SER A 86 -22.64 2.75 -2.52
CA SER A 86 -22.94 2.51 -1.10
C SER A 86 -22.26 3.52 -0.17
N ASN A 87 -21.03 3.99 -0.47
CA ASN A 87 -20.31 4.93 0.39
C ASN A 87 -20.64 6.42 0.14
N LEU A 88 -21.19 6.79 -1.03
CA LEU A 88 -21.63 8.17 -1.27
C LEU A 88 -22.91 8.53 -0.49
N LYS A 89 -23.76 7.56 -0.17
CA LYS A 89 -24.98 7.79 0.64
C LYS A 89 -24.69 8.07 2.12
N VAL A 90 -23.60 7.51 2.67
CA VAL A 90 -23.25 7.64 4.10
C VAL A 90 -22.62 9.00 4.44
N ARG A 91 -22.24 9.80 3.44
CA ARG A 91 -21.62 11.14 3.63
C ARG A 91 -22.59 12.32 3.51
N ARG A 92 -23.90 12.08 3.44
CA ARG A 92 -24.92 13.13 3.64
C ARG A 92 -25.73 12.82 4.90
N VAL A 93 -25.16 13.11 6.06
CA VAL A 93 -25.92 13.55 7.24
C VAL A 93 -25.05 14.52 8.01
#